data_AF-A0A3D3FDR2-F1
#
_entry.id   AF-A0A3D3FDR2-F1
#
_cell.length_a   1.000
_cell.length_b   1.000
_cell.length_c   1.000
_cell.angle_alpha   90.00
_cell.angle_beta   90.00
_cell.angle_gamma   90.00
#
_symmetry.space_group_name_H-M   'P 1'
#
loop_
_entity.id
_entity.type
_entity.pdbx_description
1 polymer ?
#
loop_
_entity_poly.entity_id
_entity_poly.type
_entity_poly.pdbx_seq_one_letter_code
_entity_poly.pdbx_strand_id
1 'polypeptide(L)'
;MHDSLFLKKIYLFLFCLALSGAAVSAQQVPYEVVTNNGQTFYKYTVKPGEGVYAVARNFSVSVADILRHNPGASSGLQNGQYLLIPVRENSQLVNTT
;
A
#
# COMPACT_ATOMS: atom_id res chain seq x y z
N MET A 1 -36.31 30.67 -35.31
CA MET A 1 -36.37 30.47 -33.84
C MET A 1 -35.38 29.36 -33.51
N HIS A 2 -34.16 29.72 -33.13
CA HIS A 2 -33.13 28.73 -32.79
C HIS A 2 -33.50 28.12 -31.44
N ASP A 3 -33.73 26.81 -31.43
CA ASP A 3 -34.15 26.05 -30.25
C ASP A 3 -33.14 26.21 -29.11
N SER A 4 -33.46 27.09 -28.17
CA SER A 4 -32.74 27.31 -26.91
C SER A 4 -32.73 26.06 -26.01
N LEU A 5 -33.39 24.98 -26.44
CA LEU A 5 -33.29 23.65 -25.85
C LEU A 5 -31.94 22.97 -26.10
N PHE A 6 -31.22 23.25 -27.19
CA PHE A 6 -29.94 22.59 -27.47
C PHE A 6 -28.81 23.15 -26.60
N LEU A 7 -28.83 24.46 -26.35
CA LEU A 7 -27.83 25.13 -25.51
C LEU A 7 -28.01 24.84 -24.01
N LYS A 8 -29.25 24.62 -23.56
CA LYS A 8 -29.54 24.13 -22.20
C LYS A 8 -29.10 22.68 -21.99
N LYS A 9 -29.06 21.84 -23.03
CA LYS A 9 -28.50 20.48 -22.95
C LYS A 9 -26.98 20.48 -22.88
N ILE A 10 -26.32 21.43 -23.58
CA ILE A 10 -24.88 21.69 -23.42
C ILE A 10 -24.55 22.17 -21.99
N TYR A 11 -25.41 23.01 -21.39
CA TYR A 11 -25.21 23.51 -20.03
C TYR A 11 -25.58 22.48 -18.95
N LEU A 12 -26.58 21.62 -19.21
CA LEU A 12 -26.91 20.47 -18.36
C LEU A 12 -25.80 19.41 -18.36
N PHE A 13 -25.03 19.33 -19.44
CA PHE A 13 -23.82 18.49 -19.52
C PHE A 13 -22.58 19.13 -18.87
N LEU A 14 -22.55 20.47 -18.74
CA LEU A 14 -21.48 21.24 -18.09
C LEU A 14 -21.74 21.57 -16.60
N PHE A 15 -22.84 21.12 -16.02
CA PHE A 15 -23.19 21.34 -14.61
C PHE A 15 -23.00 20.09 -13.71
N CYS A 16 -22.23 19.09 -14.15
CA CYS A 16 -21.77 17.98 -13.30
C CYS A 16 -20.24 17.93 -13.20
N LEU A 17 -19.59 19.08 -13.34
CA LEU A 17 -18.15 19.24 -13.08
C LEU A 17 -17.93 20.30 -12.00
N ALA A 18 -18.35 20.02 -10.77
CA ALA A 18 -17.73 20.63 -9.60
C ALA A 18 -18.07 19.87 -8.33
N LEU A 19 -17.02 19.45 -7.63
CA LEU A 19 -16.99 19.20 -6.19
C LEU A 19 -17.53 17.84 -5.70
N SER A 20 -16.93 16.77 -6.20
CA SER A 20 -16.56 15.68 -5.30
C SER A 20 -15.05 15.68 -5.21
N GLY A 21 -14.52 16.41 -4.23
CA GLY A 21 -13.15 16.22 -3.80
C GLY A 21 -13.05 14.78 -3.35
N ALA A 22 -12.45 13.92 -4.18
CA ALA A 22 -11.94 12.67 -3.69
C ALA A 22 -10.85 13.07 -2.68
N ALA A 23 -11.20 13.09 -1.39
CA ALA A 23 -10.21 12.84 -0.37
C ALA A 23 -9.60 11.50 -0.75
N VAL A 24 -8.46 11.54 -1.44
CA VAL A 24 -7.60 10.39 -1.66
C VAL A 24 -7.21 9.98 -0.26
N SER A 25 -8.01 9.10 0.34
CA SER A 25 -7.70 8.47 1.62
C SER A 25 -6.32 7.85 1.43
N ALA A 26 -5.33 8.40 2.14
CA ALA A 26 -3.98 7.88 2.15
C ALA A 26 -4.09 6.38 2.40
N GLN A 27 -3.61 5.60 1.43
CA GLN A 27 -3.80 4.16 1.36
C GLN A 27 -3.49 3.56 2.73
N GLN A 28 -4.52 3.07 3.43
CA GLN A 28 -4.33 2.24 4.61
C GLN A 28 -3.53 1.03 4.12
N VAL A 29 -2.24 1.04 4.42
CA VAL A 29 -1.38 -0.05 4.04
C VAL A 29 -1.93 -1.33 4.70
N PRO A 30 -2.20 -2.40 3.94
CA PRO A 30 -3.08 -3.49 4.36
C PRO A 30 -2.45 -4.44 5.40
N TYR A 31 -1.30 -4.06 5.95
CA TYR A 31 -0.51 -4.88 6.85
C TYR A 31 -0.56 -4.33 8.27
N GLU A 32 -0.70 -5.25 9.23
CA GLU A 32 -0.58 -4.95 10.64
C GLU A 32 0.83 -4.43 10.92
N VAL A 33 0.93 -3.27 11.55
CA VAL A 33 2.21 -2.66 11.94
C VAL A 33 2.52 -3.08 13.38
N VAL A 34 3.69 -3.65 13.60
CA VAL A 34 4.16 -4.06 14.93
C VAL A 34 5.48 -3.37 15.26
N THR A 35 5.63 -2.94 16.50
CA THR A 35 6.87 -2.33 16.98
C THR A 35 7.57 -3.29 17.92
N ASN A 36 8.84 -3.62 17.62
CA ASN A 36 9.67 -4.45 18.47
C ASN A 36 11.00 -3.73 18.71
N ASN A 37 11.34 -3.50 19.99
CA ASN A 37 12.58 -2.84 20.41
C ASN A 37 12.85 -1.49 19.71
N GLY A 38 11.80 -0.68 19.51
CA GLY A 38 11.92 0.62 18.85
C GLY A 38 12.04 0.57 17.32
N GLN A 39 12.01 -0.62 16.72
CA GLN A 39 11.95 -0.81 15.27
C GLN A 39 10.53 -1.21 14.85
N THR A 40 10.04 -0.58 13.78
CA THR A 40 8.71 -0.84 13.22
C THR A 40 8.78 -1.88 12.11
N PHE A 41 7.82 -2.80 12.08
CA PHE A 41 7.71 -3.87 11.11
C PHE A 41 6.29 -3.96 10.55
N TYR A 42 6.18 -4.39 9.31
CA TYR A 42 4.96 -4.92 8.75
C TYR A 42 4.89 -6.42 9.02
N LYS A 43 3.80 -6.86 9.63
CA LYS A 43 3.51 -8.28 9.82
C LYS A 43 2.84 -8.80 8.55
N TYR A 44 3.57 -9.64 7.84
CA TYR A 44 3.19 -10.13 6.53
C TYR A 44 2.95 -11.64 6.57
N THR A 45 1.83 -12.09 6.00
CA THR A 45 1.55 -13.52 5.83
C THR A 45 1.98 -13.95 4.43
N VAL A 46 2.91 -14.91 4.37
CA VAL A 46 3.41 -15.48 3.11
C VAL A 46 2.27 -16.15 2.35
N LYS A 47 2.10 -15.78 1.08
CA LYS A 47 1.12 -16.40 0.19
C LYS A 47 1.69 -17.69 -0.42
N PRO A 48 0.82 -18.61 -0.86
CA PRO A 48 1.26 -19.85 -1.49
C PRO A 48 2.23 -19.63 -2.66
N GLY A 49 3.40 -20.27 -2.59
CA GLY A 49 4.41 -20.23 -3.65
C GLY A 49 5.27 -18.96 -3.69
N GLU A 50 5.16 -18.06 -2.72
CA GLU A 50 6.08 -16.91 -2.62
C GLU A 50 7.46 -17.31 -2.12
N GLY A 51 8.50 -16.71 -2.72
CA GLY A 51 9.87 -16.80 -2.25
C GLY A 51 10.32 -15.53 -1.53
N VAL A 52 11.33 -15.65 -0.68
CA VAL A 52 11.89 -14.51 0.09
C VAL A 52 12.35 -13.35 -0.80
N TYR A 53 12.85 -13.64 -2.01
CA TYR A 53 13.24 -12.62 -2.98
C TYR A 53 12.06 -11.78 -3.48
N ALA A 54 10.91 -12.41 -3.74
CA ALA A 54 9.72 -11.71 -4.19
C ALA A 54 9.18 -10.78 -3.08
N VAL A 55 9.15 -11.28 -1.84
CA VAL A 55 8.78 -10.48 -0.66
C VAL A 55 9.75 -9.30 -0.48
N ALA A 56 11.06 -9.54 -0.52
CA ALA A 56 12.07 -8.49 -0.42
C ALA A 56 11.86 -7.36 -1.45
N ARG A 57 11.59 -7.73 -2.71
CA ARG A 57 11.31 -6.79 -3.78
C ARG A 57 10.02 -6.01 -3.54
N ASN A 58 8.95 -6.66 -3.12
CA ASN A 58 7.65 -6.02 -2.89
C ASN A 58 7.71 -4.96 -1.80
N PHE A 59 8.51 -5.21 -0.76
CA PHE A 59 8.67 -4.29 0.36
C PHE A 59 9.88 -3.36 0.23
N SER A 60 10.66 -3.46 -0.86
CA SER A 60 11.89 -2.68 -1.08
C SER A 60 12.89 -2.81 0.08
N VAL A 61 13.04 -4.02 0.61
CA VAL A 61 14.00 -4.36 1.68
C VAL A 61 14.99 -5.41 1.17
N SER A 62 16.12 -5.57 1.86
CA SER A 62 17.06 -6.63 1.48
C SER A 62 16.58 -8.01 1.98
N VAL A 63 16.93 -9.07 1.25
CA VAL A 63 16.70 -10.45 1.72
C VAL A 63 17.40 -10.70 3.05
N ALA A 64 18.61 -10.17 3.21
CA ALA A 64 19.38 -10.30 4.45
C ALA A 64 18.65 -9.68 5.65
N ASP A 65 18.01 -8.51 5.47
CA ASP A 65 17.21 -7.89 6.53
C ASP A 65 15.99 -8.75 6.88
N ILE A 66 15.28 -9.29 5.88
CA ILE A 66 14.16 -10.21 6.13
C ILE A 66 14.64 -11.43 6.92
N LEU A 67 15.73 -12.09 6.50
CA LEU A 67 16.23 -13.29 7.16
C LEU A 67 16.75 -13.01 8.58
N ARG A 68 17.36 -11.84 8.80
CA ARG A 68 17.83 -11.43 10.14
C ARG A 68 16.69 -11.33 11.15
N HIS A 69 15.54 -10.81 10.73
CA HIS A 69 14.37 -10.68 11.60
C HIS A 69 13.46 -11.92 11.59
N ASN A 70 13.71 -12.88 10.69
CA ASN A 70 12.93 -14.11 10.53
C ASN A 70 13.87 -15.32 10.38
N PRO A 71 14.57 -15.76 11.44
CA PRO A 71 15.57 -16.84 11.34
C PRO A 71 14.99 -18.14 10.77
N GLY A 72 13.71 -18.44 11.03
CA GLY A 72 12.99 -19.59 10.48
C GLY A 72 12.77 -19.56 8.96
N ALA A 73 12.97 -18.42 8.29
CA ALA A 73 12.87 -18.29 6.84
C ALA A 73 14.14 -18.70 6.08
N SER A 74 15.24 -19.02 6.78
CA SER A 74 16.54 -19.35 6.15
C SER A 74 16.50 -20.63 5.31
N SER A 75 15.59 -21.55 5.63
CA SER A 75 15.40 -22.81 4.88
C SER A 75 14.34 -22.68 3.76
N GLY A 76 13.84 -21.46 3.52
CA GLY A 76 12.71 -21.19 2.63
C GLY A 76 11.49 -20.68 3.37
N LEU A 77 10.49 -20.21 2.62
CA LEU A 77 9.22 -19.73 3.16
C LEU A 77 8.16 -20.83 3.10
N GLN A 78 7.33 -20.88 4.14
CA GLN A 78 6.16 -21.76 4.19
C GLN A 78 4.88 -20.97 3.94
N ASN A 79 3.88 -21.62 3.34
CA ASN A 79 2.59 -21.00 3.08
C ASN A 79 1.91 -20.62 4.41
N GLY A 80 1.42 -19.39 4.52
CA GLY A 80 0.79 -18.89 5.74
C GLY A 80 1.77 -18.49 6.85
N GLN A 81 3.09 -18.61 6.63
CA GLN A 81 4.09 -18.18 7.58
C GLN A 81 4.02 -16.66 7.80
N TYR A 82 4.12 -16.22 9.04
CA TYR A 82 4.28 -14.80 9.35
C TYR A 82 5.74 -14.37 9.21
N LEU A 83 5.93 -13.20 8.59
CA LEU A 83 7.21 -12.52 8.47
C LEU A 83 7.12 -11.12 9.06
N LEU A 84 8.15 -10.72 9.79
CA LEU A 84 8.40 -9.35 10.21
C LEU A 84 9.24 -8.64 9.14
N ILE A 85 8.62 -7.72 8.42
CA ILE A 85 9.28 -6.97 7.34
C ILE A 85 9.62 -5.56 7.86
N PRO A 86 10.90 -5.17 7.94
CA PRO A 86 11.27 -3.88 8.53
C PRO A 86 10.74 -2.72 7.70
N VAL A 87 10.12 -1.74 8.37
CA VAL A 87 9.66 -0.51 7.73
C VAL A 87 10.84 0.43 7.59
N ARG A 88 11.11 0.88 6.36
CA ARG A 88 12.07 1.96 6.13
C ARG A 88 11.30 3.27 6.14
N GLU A 89 11.74 4.26 6.94
CA GLU A 89 11.01 5.53 7.13
C GLU A 89 10.76 6.34 5.84
N ASN A 90 11.39 5.94 4.74
CA ASN A 90 11.17 6.41 3.39
C ASN A 90 9.74 6.18 2.88
N SER A 91 8.95 5.29 3.49
CA SER A 91 7.58 4.96 3.05
C SER A 91 6.48 5.73 3.79
N GLN A 92 6.82 6.72 4.63
CA GLN A 92 5.86 7.48 5.45
C GLN A 92 6.12 9.01 5.50
N LEU A 93 6.86 9.59 4.54
CA LEU A 93 7.00 11.06 4.42
C LEU A 93 5.89 11.71 3.57
N VAL A 94 4.66 11.21 3.65
CA VAL A 94 3.48 11.97 3.22
C VAL A 94 2.37 11.59 4.20
N ASN A 95 2.21 12.38 5.27
CA ASN A 95 0.96 12.64 5.99
C ASN A 95 1.21 13.54 7.22
N THR A 96 1.85 14.70 7.01
CA THR A 96 1.84 15.76 8.02
C THR A 96 1.83 17.12 7.34
N THR A 97 0.63 17.68 7.13
CA THR A 97 0.25 19.07 7.38
C THR A 97 -1.27 19.18 7.25
#